data_AF-A0AAQ3KKU8-F1
#
_entry.id   AF-A0AAQ3KKU8-F1
#
_cell.length_a   1.000
_cell.length_b   1.000
_cell.length_c   1.000
_cell.angle_alpha   90.00
_cell.angle_beta   90.00
_cell.angle_gamma   90.00
#
_symmetry.space_group_name_H-M   'P 1'
#
loop_
_entity.id
_entity.type
_entity.pdbx_description
1 polymer ?
#
loop_
_entity_poly.entity_id
_entity_poly.type
_entity_poly.pdbx_seq_one_letter_code
_entity_poly.pdbx_strand_id
1 'polypeptide(L)' 'MDAYDFYNSYAKKHAFSIRKSQVERRSDGTMRSRKFVCSKQGTREIHRTHVTKKPKPIERTNC' A
#
# COMPACT_ATOMS: atom_id res chain seq x y z
N MET A 1 -16.75 8.82 7.92
CA MET A 1 -16.36 7.85 6.87
C MET A 1 -14.90 8.11 6.54
N ASP A 2 -14.02 7.11 6.68
CA ASP A 2 -12.59 7.25 6.37
C ASP A 2 -12.39 7.20 4.83
N ALA A 3 -11.41 7.93 4.32
CA ALA A 3 -11.02 7.90 2.90
C ALA A 3 -10.69 6.47 2.43
N TYR A 4 -10.12 5.64 3.31
CA TYR A 4 -9.84 4.24 3.00
C TYR A 4 -11.11 3.45 2.65
N ASP A 5 -12.17 3.58 3.45
CA ASP A 5 -13.40 2.82 3.25
C ASP A 5 -14.11 3.25 1.97
N PHE A 6 -14.10 4.56 1.68
CA PHE A 6 -14.66 5.10 0.44
C PHE A 6 -13.97 4.50 -0.79
N TYR A 7 -12.65 4.62 -0.89
CA TYR A 7 -11.91 4.11 -2.04
C TYR A 7 -11.91 2.58 -2.12
N ASN A 8 -11.92 1.88 -0.97
CA ASN A 8 -12.01 0.43 -0.97
C ASN A 8 -13.39 -0.07 -1.40
N SER A 9 -14.48 0.66 -1.08
CA SER A 9 -15.81 0.34 -1.58
C SER A 9 -15.91 0.53 -3.09
N TYR A 10 -15.31 1.60 -3.63
CA TYR A 10 -15.18 1.83 -5.07
C TYR A 10 -14.38 0.70 -5.73
N ALA A 11 -13.19 0.40 -5.22
CA ALA A 11 -12.33 -0.65 -5.74
C ALA A 11 -13.05 -2.01 -5.80
N LYS A 12 -13.80 -2.36 -4.76
CA LYS A 12 -14.59 -3.60 -4.71
C LYS A 12 -15.63 -3.67 -5.83
N LYS A 13 -16.29 -2.56 -6.17
CA LYS A 13 -17.22 -2.49 -7.32
C LYS A 13 -16.51 -2.74 -8.65
N HIS A 14 -15.23 -2.40 -8.73
CA HIS A 14 -14.38 -2.63 -9.90
C HIS A 14 -13.52 -3.90 -9.79
N ALA A 15 -13.88 -4.84 -8.92
CA ALA A 15 -13.20 -6.14 -8.74
C ALA A 15 -11.73 -6.07 -8.32
N PHE A 16 -11.30 -5.01 -7.63
CA PHE A 16 -9.99 -4.93 -6.99
C PHE A 16 -10.08 -4.41 -5.55
N SER A 17 -8.95 -4.35 -4.85
CA SER A 17 -8.86 -3.78 -3.50
C SER A 17 -7.70 -2.82 -3.41
N ILE A 18 -7.73 -1.93 -2.42
CA ILE A 18 -6.67 -0.94 -2.20
C ILE A 18 -5.89 -1.22 -0.92
N ARG A 19 -4.63 -0.76 -0.89
CA ARG A 19 -3.76 -0.79 0.28
C ARG A 19 -3.19 0.60 0.58
N LYS A 20 -2.86 0.82 1.84
CA LYS A 20 -2.11 2.01 2.30
C LYS A 20 -0.65 1.85 1.87
N SER A 21 -0.09 2.85 1.19
CA SER A 21 1.29 2.81 0.68
C SER A 21 2.20 3.78 1.41
N GLN A 22 2.42 4.97 0.84
CA GLN A 22 3.31 5.97 1.41
C GLN A 22 2.51 6.96 2.26
N VAL A 23 3.13 7.44 3.32
CA VAL A 23 2.61 8.51 4.16
C VAL A 23 3.56 9.68 4.03
N GLU A 24 3.07 10.80 3.52
CA GLU A 24 3.83 12.05 3.55
C GLU A 24 3.60 12.71 4.89
N ARG A 25 4.69 13.09 5.54
CA ARG A 25 4.67 13.81 6.82
C ARG A 25 5.22 15.22 6.62
N ARG A 26 4.71 16.16 7.40
CA ARG A 26 5.26 17.50 7.53
C ARG A 26 6.53 17.45 8.40
N SER A 27 7.23 18.58 8.47
CA SER A 27 8.44 18.75 9.31
C SER A 27 8.15 18.53 10.80
N ASP A 28 6.94 18.84 11.25
CA ASP A 28 6.44 18.61 12.62
C ASP A 28 6.08 17.13 12.90
N GLY A 29 6.25 16.23 11.92
CA GLY A 29 5.90 14.81 12.03
C GLY A 29 4.42 14.49 11.82
N THR A 30 3.54 15.50 11.65
CA THR A 30 2.12 15.29 11.39
C THR A 30 1.91 14.72 9.98
N MET A 31 0.87 13.91 9.82
CA MET A 31 0.51 13.36 8.50
C MET A 31 -0.01 14.48 7.60
N ARG A 32 0.67 14.69 6.48
CA ARG A 32 0.22 15.59 5.41
C ARG A 32 -0.75 14.87 4.48
N SER A 33 -0.37 13.69 4.01
CA SER A 33 -1.15 12.92 3.04
C SER A 33 -0.83 11.42 3.17
N ARG A 34 -1.72 10.57 2.64
CA ARG A 34 -1.49 9.13 2.53
C ARG A 34 -1.88 8.67 1.13
N LYS A 35 -0.95 7.99 0.46
CA LYS A 35 -1.18 7.38 -0.85
C LYS A 35 -1.87 6.03 -0.71
N PHE A 36 -2.97 5.85 -1.41
CA PHE A 36 -3.64 4.56 -1.60
C PHE A 36 -3.32 4.02 -2.99
N VAL A 37 -3.08 2.71 -3.09
CA VAL A 37 -2.69 2.03 -4.33
C VAL A 37 -3.47 0.74 -4.47
N CYS A 38 -3.57 0.19 -5.68
CA CYS A 38 -4.13 -1.16 -5.88
C CYS A 38 -3.34 -2.19 -5.05
N SER A 39 -4.00 -3.23 -4.55
CA SER A 39 -3.38 -4.26 -3.70
C SER A 39 -2.17 -4.90 -4.38
N LYS A 40 -2.25 -5.12 -5.70
CA LYS A 40 -1.20 -5.70 -6.54
C LYS A 40 -0.17 -4.68 -7.03
N GLN A 41 -0.30 -3.39 -6.73
CA GLN A 41 0.60 -2.37 -7.26
C GLN A 41 2.01 -2.43 -6.66
N GLY A 42 3.01 -2.28 -7.52
CA GLY A 42 4.44 -2.21 -7.20
C GLY A 42 5.11 -3.58 -7.01
N THR A 43 6.34 -3.55 -6.51
CA THR A 43 7.07 -4.73 -6.01
C THR A 43 7.32 -4.60 -4.51
N ARG A 44 7.69 -5.71 -3.88
CA ARG A 44 8.20 -5.67 -2.51
C ARG A 44 9.68 -5.36 -2.56
N GLU A 45 10.11 -4.34 -1.83
CA GLU A 45 11.54 -4.08 -1.65
C GLU A 45 12.18 -5.24 -0.90
N ILE A 46 13.33 -5.68 -1.41
CA ILE A 46 14.15 -6.69 -0.77
C ILE A 46 15.08 -5.96 0.20
N HIS A 47 15.01 -6.29 1.49
CA HIS A 47 15.94 -5.75 2.48
C HIS A 47 17.35 -6.25 2.16
N ARG A 48 18.25 -5.34 1.82
CA ARG A 48 19.64 -5.68 1.44
C ARG A 48 20.47 -6.22 2.61
N THR A 49 20.11 -5.85 3.84
CA THR A 49 20.85 -6.18 5.07
C THR A 49 20.36 -7.45 5.75
N HIS A 50 19.13 -7.89 5.49
CA HIS A 50 18.53 -9.05 6.14
C HIS A 50 17.76 -9.91 5.16
N VAL A 51 18.18 -11.17 5.04
CA VAL A 51 17.46 -12.18 4.28
C VAL A 51 16.33 -12.76 5.13
N THR A 52 15.09 -12.50 4.72
CA THR A 52 13.92 -13.11 5.35
C THR A 52 13.89 -14.62 5.03
N LYS A 53 14.12 -15.48 6.04
CA LYS A 53 14.13 -16.95 5.87
C LYS A 53 12.83 -17.54 5.31
N LYS A 54 11.69 -16.86 5.54
CA LYS A 54 10.37 -17.21 5.01
C LYS A 54 9.72 -15.96 4.42
N PRO A 55 9.96 -15.66 3.12
CA PRO A 55 9.32 -14.53 2.48
C PRO A 55 7.80 -14.77 2.40
N LYS A 56 7.01 -13.72 2.61
CA LYS A 56 5.58 -13.78 2.30
C LYS A 56 5.40 -13.97 0.78
N PRO A 57 4.30 -14.60 0.33
CA PRO A 57 3.99 -14.71 -1.09
C PRO A 57 4.08 -13.36 -1.81
N ILE A 58 4.57 -13.38 -3.05
CA ILE A 58 4.67 -12.18 -3.89
C ILE A 58 3.28 -11.91 -4.49
N GLU A 59 2.51 -11.07 -3.82
CA GLU A 59 1.16 -10.69 -4.27
C GLU A 59 1.14 -9.40 -5.10
N ARG A 60 2.25 -8.63 -5.10
CA ARG A 60 2.39 -7.38 -5.87
C ARG A 60 3.08 -7.64 -7.20
N THR A 61 2.50 -7.13 -8.29
CA THR A 61 2.84 -7.49 -9.68
C THR A 61 3.07 -6.27 -10.59
N ASN A 62 3.39 -5.09 -10.08
CA ASN A 62 3.55 -3.85 -10.89
C ASN A 62 2.34 -3.54 -11.82
N CYS A 63 1.13 -3.88 -11.38
CA CYS A 63 -0.10 -3.39 -12.02
C CYS A 63 -0.12 -1.86 -12.09
#